data_AF-A0A522LWF2-F1
#
_entry.id   AF-A0A522LWF2-F1
#
_cell.length_a   1.000
_cell.length_b   1.000
_cell.length_c   1.000
_cell.angle_alpha   90.00
_cell.angle_beta   90.00
_cell.angle_gamma   90.00
#
_symmetry.space_group_name_H-M   'P 1'
#
loop_
_entity.id
_entity.type
_entity.pdbx_description
1 polymer ?
#
loop_
_entity_poly.entity_id
_entity_poly.type
_entity_poly.pdbx_seq_one_letter_code
_entity_poly.pdbx_strand_id
1 'polypeptide(L)'
;MSQQVNLYQPIFRKQKRKFSAMAMLQATLLMVLGIGLMYGFTQWQVRQLRAEVANTEKQLAGLTKRLDDITRQFGERLQSKELQARIHEVQVQLAEKQQLKVALSSAKYNTQGFSDYFVAFARQHLSGVWLTGLDITGAAEQMTLKGRSINPELVPRYLQRLSNEQRLSGIEFRTFQMSRPGADPKAPSAVPFVEFVAATGASSPGKAAP
;
A
#
# COMPACT_ATOMS: atom_id res chain seq x y z
N MET A 1 135.92 -0.10 -25.65
CA MET A 1 134.75 -0.96 -25.42
C MET A 1 133.88 -0.28 -24.37
N SER A 2 132.66 0.13 -24.72
CA SER A 2 131.78 0.92 -23.84
C SER A 2 130.74 -0.01 -23.21
N GLN A 3 130.83 -0.26 -21.91
CA GLN A 3 129.75 -0.88 -21.14
C GLN A 3 128.64 0.13 -20.92
N GLN A 4 127.49 -0.09 -21.55
CA GLN A 4 126.27 0.64 -21.25
C GLN A 4 125.56 -0.05 -20.09
N VAL A 5 125.58 0.58 -18.93
CA VAL A 5 124.74 0.18 -17.80
C VAL A 5 123.33 0.70 -18.08
N ASN A 6 122.37 -0.21 -18.23
CA ASN A 6 120.95 0.14 -18.37
C ASN A 6 120.36 0.40 -16.97
N LEU A 7 120.38 1.66 -16.54
CA LEU A 7 119.77 2.10 -15.27
C LEU A 7 118.25 2.28 -15.36
N TYR A 8 117.62 1.97 -16.50
CA TYR A 8 116.17 2.10 -16.65
C TYR A 8 115.45 0.86 -16.11
N GLN A 9 115.58 0.64 -14.80
CA GLN A 9 114.87 -0.42 -14.11
C GLN A 9 113.38 -0.03 -14.01
N PRO A 10 112.44 -0.88 -14.46
CA PRO A 10 110.99 -0.58 -14.47
C PRO A 10 110.36 -0.39 -13.08
N ILE A 11 111.15 -0.56 -12.03
CA ILE A 11 110.79 -0.40 -10.62
C ILE A 11 110.56 1.08 -10.24
N PHE A 12 111.06 2.04 -11.04
CA PHE A 12 110.87 3.48 -10.82
C PHE A 12 109.63 4.08 -11.52
N ARG A 13 108.70 3.25 -12.02
CA ARG A 13 107.41 3.77 -12.50
C ARG A 13 106.54 4.16 -11.30
N LYS A 14 106.21 5.46 -11.18
CA LYS A 14 105.14 5.95 -10.28
C LYS A 14 103.83 5.25 -10.66
N GLN A 15 103.56 4.15 -9.98
CA GLN A 15 102.35 3.36 -10.15
C GLN A 15 101.19 4.25 -9.68
N LYS A 16 100.46 4.85 -10.64
CA LYS A 16 99.22 5.59 -10.33
C LYS A 16 98.27 4.59 -9.67
N ARG A 17 98.19 4.63 -8.34
CA ARG A 17 97.26 3.82 -7.56
C ARG A 17 95.84 4.25 -7.92
N LYS A 18 95.24 3.54 -8.86
CA LYS A 18 93.82 3.72 -9.23
C LYS A 18 92.88 3.31 -8.08
N PHE A 19 93.41 2.58 -7.10
CA PHE A 19 92.82 2.36 -5.78
C PHE A 19 93.56 3.20 -4.75
N SER A 20 93.32 4.51 -4.77
CA SER A 20 93.70 5.38 -3.66
C SER A 20 92.81 5.07 -2.47
N ALA A 21 93.37 4.94 -1.26
CA ALA A 21 92.59 4.74 -0.03
C ALA A 21 91.46 5.77 0.12
N MET A 22 91.67 6.97 -0.43
CA MET A 22 90.69 8.04 -0.49
C MET A 22 89.48 7.72 -1.39
N ALA A 23 89.69 7.04 -2.53
CA ALA A 23 88.61 6.61 -3.42
C ALA A 23 87.80 5.43 -2.81
N MET A 24 88.46 4.51 -2.10
CA MET A 24 87.78 3.47 -1.33
C MET A 24 86.94 4.08 -0.20
N LEU A 25 87.48 5.06 0.53
CA LEU A 25 86.75 5.76 1.60
C LEU A 25 85.54 6.51 1.05
N GLN A 26 85.68 7.21 -0.08
CA GLN A 26 84.54 7.87 -0.75
C GLN A 26 83.48 6.87 -1.22
N ALA A 27 83.88 5.72 -1.78
CA ALA A 27 82.96 4.66 -2.18
C ALA A 27 82.21 4.08 -0.96
N THR A 28 82.91 3.82 0.14
CA THR A 28 82.29 3.37 1.41
C THR A 28 81.33 4.42 1.97
N LEU A 29 81.73 5.70 1.96
CA LEU A 29 80.88 6.79 2.43
C LEU A 29 79.60 6.88 1.60
N LEU A 30 79.70 6.83 0.26
CA LEU A 30 78.55 6.84 -0.64
C LEU A 30 77.65 5.61 -0.43
N MET A 31 78.24 4.44 -0.19
CA MET A 31 77.47 3.23 0.10
C MET A 31 76.70 3.34 1.42
N VAL A 32 77.35 3.81 2.49
CA VAL A 32 76.70 4.05 3.79
C VAL A 32 75.62 5.11 3.67
N LEU A 33 75.86 6.19 2.92
CA LEU A 33 74.88 7.23 2.66
C LEU A 33 73.67 6.67 1.90
N GLY A 34 73.89 5.84 0.88
CA GLY A 34 72.85 5.17 0.12
C GLY A 34 72.00 4.23 0.99
N ILE A 35 72.63 3.43 1.85
CA ILE A 35 71.94 2.57 2.82
C ILE A 35 71.14 3.42 3.83
N GLY A 36 71.72 4.50 4.33
CA GLY A 36 71.06 5.40 5.27
C GLY A 36 69.82 6.08 4.67
N LEU A 37 69.92 6.56 3.43
CA LEU A 37 68.79 7.13 2.69
C LEU A 37 67.70 6.09 2.43
N MET A 38 68.07 4.87 2.02
CA MET A 38 67.10 3.79 1.79
C MET A 38 66.43 3.34 3.09
N TYR A 39 67.16 3.25 4.19
CA TYR A 39 66.60 2.98 5.51
C TYR A 39 65.66 4.09 5.98
N GLY A 40 66.04 5.36 5.79
CA GLY A 40 65.17 6.50 6.10
C GLY A 40 63.87 6.48 5.28
N PHE A 41 63.97 6.20 3.98
CA PHE A 41 62.81 6.12 3.08
C PHE A 41 61.87 4.97 3.46
N THR A 42 62.41 3.77 3.70
CA THR A 42 61.62 2.61 4.16
C THR A 42 60.95 2.86 5.51
N GLN A 43 61.64 3.48 6.46
CA GLN A 43 61.03 3.87 7.73
C GLN A 43 59.90 4.88 7.56
N TRP A 44 60.06 5.85 6.67
CA TRP A 44 58.99 6.81 6.35
C TRP A 44 57.77 6.11 5.73
N GLN A 45 57.99 5.19 4.79
CA GLN A 45 56.93 4.40 4.17
C GLN A 45 56.20 3.53 5.20
N VAL A 46 56.93 2.87 6.10
CA VAL A 46 56.34 2.07 7.19
C VAL A 46 55.50 2.95 8.13
N ARG A 47 55.94 4.17 8.43
CA ARG A 47 55.16 5.10 9.26
C ARG A 47 53.86 5.53 8.58
N GLN A 48 53.90 5.82 7.27
CA GLN A 48 52.69 6.14 6.52
C GLN A 48 51.71 4.97 6.50
N LEU A 49 52.20 3.76 6.22
CA LEU A 49 51.36 2.56 6.17
C LEU A 49 50.75 2.25 7.55
N ARG A 50 51.50 2.44 8.64
CA ARG A 50 50.96 2.33 10.01
C ARG A 50 49.90 3.39 10.30
N ALA A 51 50.09 4.62 9.83
CA ALA A 51 49.10 5.69 10.00
C ALA A 51 47.80 5.38 9.23
N GLU A 52 47.90 4.78 8.05
CA GLU A 52 46.75 4.34 7.25
C GLU A 52 45.97 3.20 7.92
N VAL A 53 46.68 2.20 8.46
CA VAL A 53 46.05 1.13 9.26
C VAL A 53 45.36 1.70 10.49
N ALA A 54 46.02 2.60 11.23
CA ALA A 54 45.43 3.22 12.42
C ALA A 54 44.19 4.09 12.09
N ASN A 55 44.17 4.74 10.93
CA ASN A 55 43.00 5.49 10.48
C ASN A 55 41.84 4.56 10.13
N THR A 56 42.12 3.47 9.42
CA THR A 56 41.13 2.44 9.08
C THR A 56 40.55 1.78 10.33
N GLU A 57 41.38 1.46 11.32
CA GLU A 57 40.94 0.89 12.59
C GLU A 57 40.04 1.85 13.38
N LYS A 58 40.36 3.15 13.39
CA LYS A 58 39.48 4.18 13.98
C LYS A 58 38.14 4.28 13.26
N GLN A 59 38.13 4.20 11.93
CA GLN A 59 36.88 4.18 11.16
C GLN A 59 36.04 2.96 11.52
N LEU A 60 36.64 1.76 11.51
CA LEU A 60 35.96 0.53 11.89
C LEU A 60 35.39 0.63 13.31
N ALA A 61 36.19 1.04 14.31
CA ALA A 61 35.71 1.21 15.68
C ALA A 61 34.55 2.22 15.79
N GLY A 62 34.56 3.29 14.99
CA GLY A 62 33.46 4.25 14.89
C GLY A 62 32.19 3.63 14.30
N LEU A 63 32.31 2.85 13.22
CA LEU A 63 31.18 2.12 12.62
C LEU A 63 30.62 1.07 13.57
N THR A 64 31.47 0.29 14.26
CA THR A 64 31.02 -0.72 15.23
C THR A 64 30.28 -0.08 16.39
N LYS A 65 30.74 1.07 16.90
CA LYS A 65 30.03 1.82 17.94
C LYS A 65 28.66 2.33 17.48
N ARG A 66 28.56 2.84 16.25
CA ARG A 66 27.28 3.26 15.67
C ARG A 66 26.33 2.08 15.51
N LEU A 67 26.85 0.92 15.09
CA LEU A 67 26.06 -0.29 14.96
C LEU A 67 25.59 -0.81 16.32
N ASP A 68 26.44 -0.79 17.36
CA ASP A 68 26.05 -1.14 18.73
C ASP A 68 24.99 -0.18 19.29
N ASP A 69 25.14 1.14 19.08
CA ASP A 69 24.16 2.13 19.52
C ASP A 69 22.80 1.95 18.82
N ILE A 70 22.78 1.74 17.50
CA ILE A 70 21.57 1.40 16.74
C ILE A 70 20.99 0.08 17.25
N THR A 71 21.82 -0.93 17.49
CA THR A 71 21.36 -2.23 18.00
C THR A 71 20.80 -2.13 19.42
N ARG A 72 21.31 -1.24 20.27
CA ARG A 72 20.71 -0.99 21.60
C ARG A 72 19.39 -0.23 21.48
N GLN A 73 19.33 0.80 20.63
CA GLN A 73 18.12 1.61 20.44
C GLN A 73 16.97 0.81 19.79
N PHE A 74 17.29 -0.09 18.87
CA PHE A 74 16.29 -0.82 18.07
C PHE A 74 16.21 -2.31 18.37
N GLY A 75 17.27 -2.94 18.91
CA GLY A 75 17.32 -4.37 19.19
C GLY A 75 16.39 -4.80 20.31
N GLU A 76 16.26 -4.01 21.39
CA GLU A 76 15.24 -4.28 22.42
C GLU A 76 13.82 -4.10 21.87
N ARG A 77 13.62 -3.15 20.95
CA ARG A 77 12.31 -2.86 20.35
C ARG A 77 11.89 -3.91 19.31
N LEU A 78 12.82 -4.42 18.49
CA LEU A 78 12.57 -5.46 17.49
C LEU A 78 12.54 -6.89 18.07
N GLN A 79 13.31 -7.18 19.14
CA GLN A 79 13.22 -8.45 19.86
C GLN A 79 12.14 -8.50 20.93
N SER A 80 11.42 -7.40 21.17
CA SER A 80 10.32 -7.40 22.11
C SER A 80 9.27 -8.41 21.62
N LYS A 81 9.17 -9.53 22.33
CA LYS A 81 8.07 -10.49 22.21
C LYS A 81 6.71 -9.78 22.23
N GLU A 82 6.64 -8.60 22.85
CA GLU A 82 5.50 -7.70 22.82
C GLU A 82 5.10 -7.23 21.42
N LEU A 83 6.04 -6.84 20.55
CA LEU A 83 5.69 -6.41 19.19
C LEU A 83 5.14 -7.59 18.36
N GLN A 84 5.74 -8.77 18.50
CA GLN A 84 5.24 -9.99 17.85
C GLN A 84 3.88 -10.42 18.42
N ALA A 85 3.69 -10.36 19.74
CA ALA A 85 2.42 -10.64 20.39
C ALA A 85 1.32 -9.66 19.93
N ARG A 86 1.67 -8.38 19.78
CA ARG A 86 0.72 -7.35 19.31
C ARG A 86 0.37 -7.52 17.84
N ILE A 87 1.32 -7.91 16.99
CA ILE A 87 1.03 -8.28 15.60
C ILE A 87 0.07 -9.48 15.55
N HIS A 88 0.33 -10.51 16.35
CA HIS A 88 -0.52 -11.69 16.42
C HIS A 88 -1.94 -11.35 16.91
N GLU A 89 -2.06 -10.53 17.97
CA GLU A 89 -3.35 -10.06 18.48
C GLU A 89 -4.15 -9.29 17.42
N VAL A 90 -3.50 -8.35 16.72
CA VAL A 90 -4.14 -7.56 15.66
C VAL A 90 -4.54 -8.45 14.48
N GLN A 91 -3.74 -9.47 14.14
CA GLN A 91 -4.09 -10.44 13.09
C GLN A 91 -5.32 -11.27 13.45
N VAL A 92 -5.43 -11.73 14.71
CA VAL A 92 -6.61 -12.46 15.19
C VAL A 92 -7.86 -11.58 15.12
N GLN A 93 -7.79 -10.34 15.61
CA GLN A 93 -8.91 -9.40 15.53
C GLN A 93 -9.34 -9.10 14.09
N LEU A 94 -8.37 -9.03 13.16
CA LEU A 94 -8.66 -8.82 11.75
C LEU A 94 -9.37 -10.03 11.14
N ALA A 95 -8.92 -11.24 11.47
CA ALA A 95 -9.53 -12.48 10.98
C ALA A 95 -10.98 -12.63 11.48
N GLU A 96 -11.24 -12.35 12.76
CA GLU A 96 -12.60 -12.36 13.33
C GLU A 96 -13.52 -11.35 12.63
N LYS A 97 -13.05 -10.11 12.43
CA LYS A 97 -13.82 -9.07 11.72
C LYS A 97 -14.09 -9.44 10.27
N GLN A 98 -13.15 -10.09 9.59
CA GLN A 98 -13.34 -10.57 8.23
C GLN A 98 -14.37 -11.70 8.16
N GLN A 99 -14.34 -12.66 9.09
CA GLN A 99 -15.34 -13.71 9.17
C GLN A 99 -16.74 -13.12 9.43
N LEU A 100 -16.85 -12.16 10.35
CA LEU A 100 -18.10 -11.43 10.59
C LEU A 100 -18.57 -10.69 9.34
N LYS A 101 -17.67 -10.01 8.64
CA LYS A 101 -18.01 -9.32 7.38
C LYS A 101 -18.51 -10.31 6.33
N VAL A 102 -17.86 -11.46 6.17
CA VAL A 102 -18.28 -12.50 5.22
C VAL A 102 -19.67 -13.03 5.60
N ALA A 103 -19.89 -13.37 6.88
CA ALA A 103 -21.19 -13.80 7.38
C ALA A 103 -22.28 -12.75 7.14
N LEU A 104 -22.01 -11.47 7.43
CA LEU A 104 -22.94 -10.36 7.19
C LEU A 104 -23.17 -10.08 5.70
N SER A 105 -22.18 -10.30 4.84
CA SER A 105 -22.32 -10.14 3.38
C SER A 105 -23.05 -11.31 2.71
N SER A 106 -22.97 -12.50 3.31
CA SER A 106 -23.69 -13.69 2.85
C SER A 106 -25.18 -13.62 3.16
N ALA A 107 -25.54 -12.93 4.25
CA ALA A 107 -26.91 -12.48 4.43
C ALA A 107 -27.18 -11.37 3.41
N LYS A 108 -28.16 -11.57 2.52
CA LYS A 108 -28.58 -10.63 1.45
C LYS A 108 -29.17 -9.32 2.00
N TYR A 109 -28.47 -8.63 2.89
CA TYR A 109 -28.83 -7.27 3.28
C TYR A 109 -28.37 -6.37 2.14
N ASN A 110 -29.34 -5.81 1.42
CA ASN A 110 -29.08 -4.88 0.34
C ASN A 110 -28.33 -3.65 0.90
N THR A 111 -27.04 -3.54 0.60
CA THR A 111 -26.18 -2.41 1.00
C THR A 111 -26.54 -1.12 0.27
N GLN A 112 -27.38 -1.18 -0.77
CA GLN A 112 -27.95 -0.01 -1.41
C GLN A 112 -29.22 0.38 -0.65
N GLY A 113 -29.11 1.38 0.23
CA GLY A 113 -30.20 1.81 1.10
C GLY A 113 -31.51 2.12 0.35
N PHE A 114 -32.64 1.89 1.04
CA PHE A 114 -33.97 2.02 0.43
C PHE A 114 -34.36 3.47 0.06
N SER A 115 -33.64 4.47 0.58
CA SER A 115 -33.93 5.89 0.44
C SER A 115 -34.11 6.34 -1.02
N ASP A 116 -33.27 5.83 -1.93
CA ASP A 116 -33.33 6.24 -3.34
C ASP A 116 -34.61 5.78 -4.04
N TYR A 117 -35.18 4.64 -3.62
CA TYR A 117 -36.47 4.18 -4.14
C TYR A 117 -37.59 5.12 -3.72
N PHE A 118 -37.61 5.55 -2.45
CA PHE A 118 -38.58 6.54 -1.96
C PHE A 118 -38.47 7.88 -2.69
N VAL A 119 -37.24 8.34 -2.96
CA VAL A 119 -37.02 9.56 -3.75
C VAL A 119 -37.55 9.39 -5.17
N ALA A 120 -37.37 8.23 -5.80
CA ALA A 120 -37.94 7.94 -7.12
C ALA A 120 -39.47 7.97 -7.13
N PHE A 121 -40.14 7.36 -6.13
CA PHE A 121 -41.61 7.42 -6.01
C PHE A 121 -42.12 8.85 -5.83
N ALA A 122 -41.42 9.65 -5.02
CA ALA A 122 -41.78 11.04 -4.76
C ALA A 122 -41.63 11.93 -5.99
N ARG A 123 -40.58 11.71 -6.81
CA ARG A 123 -40.36 12.47 -8.06
C ARG A 123 -41.45 12.24 -9.10
N GLN A 124 -41.98 11.03 -9.18
CA GLN A 124 -42.98 10.65 -10.19
C GLN A 124 -44.43 10.87 -9.75
N HIS A 125 -44.69 11.76 -8.78
CA HIS A 125 -46.05 12.00 -8.30
C HIS A 125 -47.02 12.39 -9.43
N LEU A 126 -48.22 11.81 -9.43
CA LEU A 126 -49.26 12.10 -10.42
C LEU A 126 -50.54 12.53 -9.70
N SER A 127 -51.05 13.72 -10.02
CA SER A 127 -52.28 14.25 -9.43
C SER A 127 -53.45 13.29 -9.67
N GLY A 128 -54.13 12.91 -8.59
CA GLY A 128 -55.24 11.94 -8.63
C GLY A 128 -54.85 10.50 -8.35
N VAL A 129 -53.57 10.20 -8.10
CA VAL A 129 -53.05 8.90 -7.63
C VAL A 129 -52.28 9.10 -6.32
N TRP A 130 -52.52 8.26 -5.32
CA TRP A 130 -51.75 8.25 -4.08
C TRP A 130 -51.37 6.83 -3.66
N LEU A 131 -50.17 6.68 -3.14
CA LEU A 131 -49.68 5.42 -2.59
C LEU A 131 -50.09 5.30 -1.12
N THR A 132 -50.63 4.15 -0.74
CA THR A 132 -51.04 3.81 0.63
C THR A 132 -50.14 2.77 1.27
N GLY A 133 -49.40 2.01 0.47
CA GLY A 133 -48.49 0.99 0.96
C GLY A 133 -47.42 0.63 -0.05
N LEU A 134 -46.25 0.29 0.48
CA LEU A 134 -45.08 -0.11 -0.29
C LEU A 134 -44.41 -1.26 0.46
N ASP A 135 -44.15 -2.35 -0.26
CA ASP A 135 -43.33 -3.45 0.24
C ASP A 135 -42.20 -3.70 -0.76
N ILE A 136 -40.96 -3.66 -0.27
CA ILE A 136 -39.76 -3.94 -1.06
C ILE A 136 -39.01 -5.05 -0.34
N THR A 137 -38.87 -6.19 -1.01
CA THR A 137 -38.12 -7.33 -0.53
C THR A 137 -36.87 -7.54 -1.38
N GLY A 138 -35.71 -7.63 -0.72
CA GLY A 138 -34.40 -7.77 -1.37
C GLY A 138 -33.93 -6.48 -2.05
N ALA A 139 -33.11 -6.61 -3.10
CA ALA A 139 -32.62 -5.49 -3.91
C ALA A 139 -33.64 -5.03 -4.97
N ALA A 140 -34.90 -4.87 -4.55
CA ALA A 140 -36.05 -4.65 -5.41
C ALA A 140 -36.35 -5.80 -6.40
N GLU A 141 -35.94 -7.03 -6.07
CA GLU A 141 -36.31 -8.25 -6.81
C GLU A 141 -37.83 -8.53 -6.71
N GLN A 142 -38.41 -8.27 -5.52
CA GLN A 142 -39.84 -8.42 -5.27
C GLN A 142 -40.37 -7.12 -4.67
N MET A 143 -41.41 -6.58 -5.29
CA MET A 143 -41.96 -5.30 -4.90
C MET A 143 -43.47 -5.28 -5.07
N THR A 144 -44.17 -4.74 -4.08
CA THR A 144 -45.62 -4.53 -4.11
C THR A 144 -45.95 -3.07 -3.83
N LEU A 145 -46.69 -2.45 -4.75
CA LEU A 145 -47.28 -1.13 -4.60
C LEU A 145 -48.77 -1.26 -4.29
N LYS A 146 -49.24 -0.51 -3.30
CA LYS A 146 -50.66 -0.34 -3.00
C LYS A 146 -50.98 1.15 -3.03
N GLY A 147 -52.12 1.49 -3.64
CA GLY A 147 -52.55 2.88 -3.73
C GLY A 147 -54.02 3.01 -4.08
N ARG A 148 -54.47 4.25 -4.19
CA ARG A 148 -55.81 4.57 -4.69
C ARG A 148 -55.73 5.67 -5.74
N SER A 149 -56.71 5.71 -6.63
CA SER A 149 -56.81 6.68 -7.72
C SER A 149 -58.23 7.16 -7.90
N ILE A 150 -58.40 8.43 -8.26
CA ILE A 150 -59.70 9.03 -8.63
C ILE A 150 -60.12 8.54 -10.02
N ASN A 151 -59.15 8.38 -10.93
CA ASN A 151 -59.38 7.94 -12.31
C ASN A 151 -58.63 6.62 -12.58
N PRO A 152 -59.33 5.55 -13.01
CA PRO A 152 -58.68 4.25 -13.25
C PRO A 152 -57.62 4.31 -14.35
N GLU A 153 -57.80 5.18 -15.35
CA GLU A 153 -56.87 5.35 -16.48
C GLU A 153 -55.51 5.95 -16.08
N LEU A 154 -55.44 6.63 -14.92
CA LEU A 154 -54.20 7.24 -14.44
C LEU A 154 -53.24 6.20 -13.83
N VAL A 155 -53.76 5.05 -13.38
CA VAL A 155 -52.95 4.02 -12.71
C VAL A 155 -51.94 3.37 -13.67
N PRO A 156 -52.32 2.85 -14.85
CA PRO A 156 -51.35 2.30 -15.80
C PRO A 156 -50.32 3.34 -16.26
N ARG A 157 -50.75 4.59 -16.47
CA ARG A 157 -49.85 5.69 -16.84
C ARG A 157 -48.83 6.01 -15.74
N TYR A 158 -49.25 5.96 -14.48
CA TYR A 158 -48.36 6.15 -13.33
C TYR A 158 -47.32 5.02 -13.24
N LEU A 159 -47.75 3.76 -13.36
CA LEU A 159 -46.84 2.61 -13.30
C LEU A 159 -45.81 2.62 -14.44
N GLN A 160 -46.21 3.03 -15.65
CA GLN A 160 -45.30 3.15 -16.80
C GLN A 160 -44.25 4.26 -16.62
N ARG A 161 -44.63 5.39 -16.01
CA ARG A 161 -43.67 6.45 -15.67
C ARG A 161 -42.67 5.97 -14.62
N LEU A 162 -43.17 5.20 -13.66
CA LEU A 162 -42.37 4.66 -12.57
C LEU A 162 -41.37 3.61 -13.05
N SER A 163 -41.74 2.75 -14.01
CA SER A 163 -40.82 1.77 -14.62
C SER A 163 -39.72 2.42 -15.48
N ASN A 164 -39.92 3.66 -15.92
CA ASN A 164 -38.95 4.41 -16.71
C ASN A 164 -37.93 5.20 -15.87
N GLU A 165 -38.07 5.23 -14.55
CA GLU A 165 -37.10 5.90 -13.66
C GLU A 165 -35.80 5.11 -13.56
N GLN A 166 -34.67 5.83 -13.48
CA GLN A 166 -33.35 5.20 -13.58
C GLN A 166 -33.02 4.27 -12.40
N ARG A 167 -33.62 4.48 -11.23
CA ARG A 167 -33.48 3.58 -10.07
C ARG A 167 -34.46 2.41 -10.06
N LEU A 168 -35.49 2.44 -10.92
CA LEU A 168 -36.54 1.42 -11.04
C LEU A 168 -36.54 0.75 -12.43
N SER A 169 -35.60 1.13 -13.30
CA SER A 169 -35.48 0.59 -14.66
C SER A 169 -35.16 -0.90 -14.61
N GLY A 170 -36.00 -1.70 -15.25
CA GLY A 170 -35.93 -3.17 -15.23
C GLY A 170 -36.88 -3.83 -14.22
N ILE A 171 -37.60 -3.04 -13.41
CA ILE A 171 -38.66 -3.54 -12.54
C ILE A 171 -39.99 -3.52 -13.30
N GLU A 172 -40.47 -4.70 -13.70
CA GLU A 172 -41.75 -4.86 -14.39
C GLU A 172 -42.84 -5.32 -13.41
N PHE A 173 -43.90 -4.52 -13.25
CA PHE A 173 -45.09 -4.93 -12.52
C PHE A 173 -45.93 -5.88 -13.39
N ARG A 174 -45.91 -7.17 -13.08
CA ARG A 174 -46.58 -8.23 -13.87
C ARG A 174 -47.97 -8.58 -13.35
N THR A 175 -48.21 -8.37 -12.06
CA THR A 175 -49.51 -8.64 -11.45
C THR A 175 -50.18 -7.34 -11.09
N PHE A 176 -51.42 -7.19 -11.55
CA PHE A 176 -52.20 -5.98 -11.34
C PHE A 176 -53.63 -6.33 -10.94
N GLN A 177 -54.12 -5.72 -9.87
CA GLN A 177 -55.50 -5.85 -9.41
C GLN A 177 -56.08 -4.48 -9.10
N MET A 178 -57.30 -4.21 -9.57
CA MET A 178 -58.11 -3.06 -9.19
C MET A 178 -59.37 -3.55 -8.49
N SER A 179 -59.73 -2.87 -7.40
CA SER A 179 -61.01 -3.04 -6.73
C SER A 179 -61.67 -1.69 -6.56
N ARG A 180 -62.97 -1.62 -6.84
CA ARG A 180 -63.80 -0.47 -6.47
C ARG A 180 -64.50 -0.84 -5.16
N PRO A 181 -64.22 -0.16 -4.04
CA PRO A 181 -64.98 -0.38 -2.82
C PRO A 181 -66.45 -0.06 -3.09
N GLY A 182 -67.33 -0.93 -2.61
CA GLY A 182 -68.77 -0.73 -2.68
C GLY A 182 -69.14 0.59 -2.01
N ALA A 183 -70.11 1.31 -2.58
CA ALA A 183 -70.57 2.59 -2.05
C ALA A 183 -70.99 2.42 -0.59
N ASP A 184 -70.29 3.09 0.32
CA ASP A 184 -70.53 3.00 1.75
C ASP A 184 -71.79 3.81 2.09
N PRO A 185 -72.89 3.19 2.59
CA PRO A 185 -74.19 3.85 2.76
C PRO A 185 -74.19 4.98 3.80
N LYS A 186 -73.08 5.21 4.51
CA LYS A 186 -72.91 6.28 5.51
C LYS A 186 -72.28 7.57 4.98
N ALA A 187 -71.80 7.62 3.74
CA ALA A 187 -71.14 8.81 3.18
C ALA A 187 -71.47 9.04 1.69
N PRO A 188 -72.66 9.60 1.36
CA PRO A 188 -73.12 9.81 -0.02
C PRO A 188 -72.36 10.88 -0.81
N SER A 189 -71.37 11.56 -0.21
CA SER A 189 -70.54 12.61 -0.84
C SER A 189 -69.08 12.19 -1.07
N ALA A 190 -68.74 10.92 -0.86
CA ALA A 190 -67.39 10.44 -1.12
C ALA A 190 -67.12 10.37 -2.63
N VAL A 191 -66.08 11.08 -3.08
CA VAL A 191 -65.59 10.98 -4.47
C VAL A 191 -65.27 9.51 -4.79
N PRO A 192 -65.74 8.97 -5.93
CA PRO A 192 -65.45 7.59 -6.30
C PRO A 192 -63.94 7.43 -6.49
N PHE A 193 -63.36 6.49 -5.76
CA PHE A 193 -61.96 6.13 -5.90
C PHE A 193 -61.83 4.63 -6.20
N VAL A 194 -60.72 4.24 -6.80
CA VAL A 194 -60.37 2.87 -7.12
C VAL A 194 -59.10 2.52 -6.35
N GLU A 195 -59.12 1.38 -5.67
CA GLU A 195 -57.93 0.81 -5.04
C GLU A 195 -57.19 -0.05 -6.05
N PHE A 196 -55.86 0.05 -6.05
CA PHE A 196 -55.01 -0.75 -6.92
C PHE A 196 -53.86 -1.38 -6.16
N VAL A 197 -53.48 -2.58 -6.59
CA VAL A 197 -52.31 -3.32 -6.13
C VAL A 197 -51.51 -3.77 -7.35
N ALA A 198 -50.22 -3.44 -7.39
CA ALA A 198 -49.29 -3.81 -8.45
C ALA A 198 -48.08 -4.55 -7.86
N ALA A 199 -47.68 -5.67 -8.43
CA ALA A 199 -46.55 -6.47 -7.95
C ALA A 199 -45.64 -6.98 -9.08
N THR A 200 -44.34 -7.14 -8.78
CA THR A 200 -43.28 -7.46 -9.76
C THR A 200 -43.00 -8.95 -9.91
N GLY A 201 -43.37 -9.75 -8.91
CA GLY A 201 -43.30 -11.22 -8.90
C GLY A 201 -44.66 -11.85 -8.63
N ALA A 202 -44.73 -13.19 -8.64
CA ALA A 202 -45.94 -13.98 -8.33
C ALA A 202 -46.35 -13.90 -6.83
N SER A 203 -46.18 -12.75 -6.19
CA SER A 203 -46.73 -12.48 -4.86
C SER A 203 -48.21 -12.18 -5.05
N SER A 204 -49.02 -13.24 -4.92
CA SER A 204 -50.47 -13.16 -4.87
C SER A 204 -50.88 -12.06 -3.89
N PRO A 205 -51.74 -11.10 -4.27
CA PRO A 205 -52.20 -10.06 -3.35
C PRO A 205 -52.88 -10.73 -2.16
N GLY A 206 -52.22 -10.66 -1.00
CA GLY A 206 -52.76 -11.18 0.25
C GLY A 206 -54.17 -10.65 0.44
N LYS A 207 -55.13 -11.58 0.38
CA LYS A 207 -56.56 -11.41 0.61
C LYS A 207 -56.79 -10.38 1.72
N ALA A 208 -57.51 -9.31 1.39
CA ALA A 208 -58.04 -8.38 2.38
C ALA A 208 -58.79 -9.22 3.45
N ALA A 209 -58.25 -9.22 4.68
CA ALA A 209 -58.93 -9.79 5.82
C ALA A 209 -60.15 -8.92 6.16
N PRO A 210 -61.25 -9.54 6.64
CA PRO A 210 -62.56 -8.90 6.78
C PRO A 210 -62.59 -7.76 7.81
#